data_AF-H9WQU1-F1
#
_entry.id   AF-H9WQU1-F1
#
_cell.length_a   1.000
_cell.length_b   1.000
_cell.length_c   1.000
_cell.angle_alpha   90.00
_cell.angle_beta   90.00
_cell.angle_gamma   90.00
#
_symmetry.space_group_name_H-M   'P 1'
#
loop_
_entity.id
_entity.type
_entity.pdbx_description
1 polymer ?
#
loop_
_entity_poly.entity_id
_entity_poly.type
_entity_poly.pdbx_seq_one_letter_code
_entity_poly.pdbx_strand_id
1 'polypeptide(L)' 'MVFWEGYVSDETMGALAPIVVYWIYGGAYQMLPLLDRYRMHSRKEEVLRNLVSLPTVIKGVLLQQLVQATVALSLFSMT' A
#
# COMPACT_ATOMS: atom_id res chain seq x y z
N MET A 1 17.48 4.81 18.90
CA MET A 1 16.94 3.45 19.00
C MET A 1 15.61 3.42 18.29
N VAL A 2 15.47 2.53 17.31
CA VAL A 2 14.21 2.34 16.58
C VAL A 2 13.39 1.27 17.30
N PHE A 3 12.06 1.35 17.30
CA PHE A 3 11.24 0.47 18.13
C PHE A 3 11.26 -1.01 17.69
N TRP A 4 11.77 -1.29 16.49
CA TRP A 4 11.97 -2.64 15.95
C TRP A 4 13.38 -3.20 16.15
N GLU A 5 14.26 -2.43 16.80
CA GLU A 5 15.62 -2.82 17.10
C GLU A 5 15.63 -4.09 17.96
N GLY A 6 16.37 -5.12 17.52
CA GLY A 6 16.43 -6.44 18.18
C GLY A 6 15.36 -7.45 17.75
N TYR A 7 14.35 -7.04 16.97
CA TYR A 7 13.31 -7.95 16.45
C TYR A 7 13.46 -8.21 14.95
N VAL A 8 13.77 -7.17 14.17
CA VAL A 8 13.84 -7.22 12.71
C VAL A 8 15.05 -6.41 12.24
N SER A 9 15.73 -6.86 11.18
CA SER A 9 16.86 -6.12 10.60
C SER A 9 16.39 -4.82 9.94
N ASP A 10 17.26 -3.81 9.90
CA ASP A 10 16.92 -2.51 9.30
C ASP A 10 16.63 -2.64 7.79
N GLU A 11 17.29 -3.58 7.11
CA GLU A 11 17.07 -3.90 5.69
C GLU A 11 15.67 -4.48 5.48
N THR A 12 15.28 -5.43 6.35
CA THR A 12 13.96 -6.07 6.29
C THR A 12 12.86 -5.06 6.61
N MET A 13 13.10 -4.18 7.60
CA MET A 13 12.17 -3.12 7.93
C MET A 13 12.07 -2.09 6.80
N GLY A 14 13.19 -1.75 6.15
CA GLY A 14 13.23 -0.86 5.00
C GLY A 14 12.43 -1.40 3.81
N ALA A 15 12.42 -2.71 3.59
CA ALA A 15 11.63 -3.36 2.55
C ALA A 15 10.12 -3.44 2.90
N LEU A 16 9.77 -3.69 4.16
CA LEU A 16 8.38 -3.97 4.58
C LEU A 16 7.60 -2.73 5.04
N ALA A 17 8.26 -1.74 5.65
CA ALA A 17 7.61 -0.52 6.15
C ALA A 17 6.75 0.20 5.09
N PRO A 18 7.20 0.47 3.85
CA PRO A 18 6.37 1.14 2.86
C PRO A 18 5.11 0.34 2.48
N ILE A 19 5.18 -0.99 2.50
CA ILE A 19 4.04 -1.88 2.24
C ILE A 19 3.00 -1.74 3.35
N VAL A 20 3.45 -1.79 4.60
CA VAL A 20 2.58 -1.62 5.77
C VAL A 20 1.90 -0.26 5.76
N VAL A 21 2.67 0.82 5.53
CA VAL A 21 2.13 2.19 5.46
C VAL A 21 1.10 2.33 4.33
N TYR A 22 1.36 1.74 3.16
CA TYR A 22 0.40 1.73 2.05
C TYR A 22 -0.96 1.16 2.46
N TRP A 23 -0.97 0.00 3.13
CA TRP A 23 -2.21 -0.66 3.53
C TRP A 23 -2.91 0.03 4.69
N ILE A 24 -2.17 0.58 5.65
CA ILE A 24 -2.75 1.39 6.73
C ILE A 24 -3.46 2.60 6.13
N TYR A 25 -2.79 3.34 5.24
CA TYR A 25 -3.36 4.54 4.64
C TYR A 25 -4.54 4.22 3.71
N GLY A 26 -4.40 3.23 2.84
CA GLY A 26 -5.45 2.78 1.93
C GLY A 26 -6.66 2.22 2.68
N GLY A 27 -6.42 1.42 3.73
CA GLY A 27 -7.46 0.87 4.59
C GLY A 27 -8.19 1.96 5.36
N ALA A 28 -7.45 2.89 5.98
CA ALA A 28 -8.04 4.05 6.66
C ALA A 28 -8.93 4.87 5.73
N TYR A 29 -8.50 5.09 4.48
CA TYR A 29 -9.31 5.77 3.47
C TYR A 29 -10.63 5.04 3.16
N GLN A 30 -10.64 3.70 3.12
CA GLN A 30 -11.87 2.92 2.94
C GLN A 30 -12.81 2.96 4.14
N MET A 31 -12.29 3.19 5.35
CA MET A 31 -13.09 3.30 6.57
C MET A 31 -13.73 4.68 6.76
N LEU A 32 -13.30 5.68 5.98
CA LEU A 32 -13.91 7.01 6.04
C LEU A 32 -15.38 6.95 5.60
N PRO A 33 -16.28 7.65 6.31
CA PRO A 33 -17.67 7.74 5.91
C PRO A 33 -17.82 8.49 4.58
N LEU A 34 -19.03 8.46 4.04
CA LEU A 34 -19.40 9.19 2.83
C LEU A 34 -19.30 10.71 3.05
N LEU A 35 -18.14 11.29 2.77
CA LEU A 35 -17.90 12.73 2.83
C LEU A 35 -18.39 13.46 1.57
N ASP A 36 -19.58 13.09 1.07
CA ASP A 36 -20.08 13.56 -0.23
C ASP A 36 -20.18 15.09 -0.33
N ARG A 37 -20.39 15.78 0.79
CA ARG A 37 -20.44 17.24 0.89
C ARG A 37 -19.09 17.94 0.69
N TYR A 38 -17.99 17.20 0.77
CA TYR A 38 -16.62 17.70 0.63
C TYR A 38 -15.93 17.21 -0.66
N ARG A 39 -16.65 16.47 -1.51
CA ARG A 39 -16.10 15.92 -2.75
C ARG A 39 -16.19 16.95 -3.88
N MET A 40 -15.09 17.12 -4.61
CA MET A 40 -15.05 17.96 -5.82
C MET A 40 -15.78 17.32 -7.02
N HIS A 41 -15.80 15.99 -7.10
CA HIS A 41 -16.52 15.26 -8.15
C HIS A 41 -17.59 14.33 -7.56
N SER A 42 -18.68 14.16 -8.31
CA SER A 42 -19.74 13.24 -7.93
C SER A 42 -19.22 11.79 -7.96
N ARG A 43 -19.71 10.95 -7.05
CA ARG A 43 -19.37 9.51 -7.04
C ARG A 43 -19.67 8.80 -8.35
N LYS A 44 -20.76 9.17 -9.03
CA LYS A 44 -21.12 8.58 -10.33
C LYS A 44 -20.03 8.80 -11.37
N GLU A 45 -19.46 10.00 -11.40
CA GLU A 45 -18.40 10.35 -12.35
C GLU A 45 -17.09 9.61 -12.04
N GLU A 46 -16.72 9.49 -10.77
CA GLU A 46 -15.54 8.69 -10.37
C GLU A 46 -15.69 7.20 -10.68
N VAL A 47 -16.86 6.62 -10.44
CA VAL A 47 -17.13 5.21 -10.76
C VAL A 47 -17.05 4.97 -12.26
N LEU A 48 -17.55 5.91 -13.09
CA LEU A 48 -17.43 5.85 -14.54
C LEU A 48 -15.98 5.98 -15.02
N ARG A 49 -15.16 6.77 -14.32
CA ARG A 49 -13.73 6.93 -14.64
C ARG A 49 -12.85 5.81 -14.11
N ASN A 50 -13.29 5.08 -13.08
CA ASN A 50 -12.54 3.96 -12.54
C ASN A 50 -12.69 2.73 -13.44
N LEU A 51 -11.80 2.63 -14.42
CA LEU A 51 -11.80 1.56 -15.42
C LEU A 51 -11.53 0.17 -14.82
N VAL A 52 -11.03 0.10 -13.59
CA VAL A 52 -10.57 -1.15 -12.96
C VAL A 52 -11.28 -1.37 -11.63
N SER A 53 -11.80 -2.59 -11.44
CA SER A 53 -12.46 -2.96 -10.18
C SER A 53 -11.46 -2.99 -9.02
N LEU A 54 -11.92 -2.65 -7.81
CA LEU A 54 -11.07 -2.66 -6.60
C LEU A 54 -10.37 -4.02 -6.37
N PRO A 55 -11.03 -5.19 -6.52
CA PRO A 55 -10.34 -6.48 -6.41
C PRO A 55 -9.21 -6.67 -7.43
N THR A 56 -9.37 -6.16 -8.65
CA THR A 56 -8.32 -6.20 -9.67
C THR A 56 -7.13 -5.33 -9.28
N VAL A 57 -7.38 -4.13 -8.76
CA VAL A 57 -6.32 -3.24 -8.25
C VAL A 57 -5.57 -3.91 -7.09
N ILE A 58 -6.29 -4.48 -6.12
CA ILE A 58 -5.69 -5.18 -4.96
C ILE A 58 -4.76 -6.30 -5.43
N LYS A 59 -5.20 -7.14 -6.37
CA LYS A 59 -4.37 -8.21 -6.93
C LYS A 59 -3.11 -7.67 -7.60
N GLY A 60 -3.22 -6.59 -8.38
CA GLY A 60 -2.08 -5.94 -9.03
C GLY A 60 -1.07 -5.39 -8.02
N VAL A 61 -1.56 -4.73 -6.97
CA VAL A 61 -0.72 -4.16 -5.91
C VAL A 61 0.00 -5.25 -5.12
N LEU A 62 -0.69 -6.34 -4.75
CA LEU A 62 -0.06 -7.46 -4.05
C LEU A 62 1.05 -8.10 -4.90
N LEU A 63 0.83 -8.28 -6.20
CA LEU A 63 1.86 -8.79 -7.11
C LEU A 63 3.05 -7.82 -7.18
N GLN A 64 2.81 -6.52 -7.32
CA GLN A 64 3.87 -5.53 -7.37
C GLN A 64 4.68 -5.47 -6.07
N GLN A 65 4.02 -5.48 -4.91
CA GLN A 65 4.67 -5.47 -3.60
C GLN A 65 5.48 -6.74 -3.37
N LEU A 66 5.00 -7.90 -3.82
CA LEU A 66 5.75 -9.15 -3.77
C LEU A 66 7.04 -9.06 -4.58
N VAL A 67 6.96 -8.57 -5.82
CA VAL A 67 8.15 -8.39 -6.68
C VAL A 67 9.11 -7.38 -6.06
N GLN A 68 8.62 -6.23 -5.60
CA GLN A 68 9.45 -5.20 -4.95
C GLN A 68 10.14 -5.70 -3.69
N ALA A 69 9.42 -6.37 -2.78
CA ALA A 69 10.00 -6.92 -1.56
C ALA A 69 11.05 -7.99 -1.89
N THR A 70 10.77 -8.88 -2.84
CA THR A 70 11.71 -9.93 -3.28
C THR A 70 12.99 -9.31 -3.82
N VAL A 71 12.88 -8.32 -4.71
CA VAL A 71 14.04 -7.63 -5.29
C VAL A 71 14.84 -6.88 -4.21
N ALA A 72 14.17 -6.15 -3.33
CA ALA A 72 14.83 -5.38 -2.26
C ALA A 72 15.62 -6.30 -1.31
N LEU A 73 14.97 -7.36 -0.80
CA LEU A 73 15.62 -8.33 0.09
C LEU A 73 16.76 -9.07 -0.61
N SER A 74 16.63 -9.38 -1.91
CA SER A 74 17.71 -10.00 -2.68
C SER A 74 18.92 -9.07 -2.81
N LEU A 75 18.70 -7.78 -3.08
CA LEU A 75 19.78 -6.80 -3.16
C LEU A 75 20.50 -6.66 -1.82
N PHE A 76 19.77 -6.56 -0.71
CA PHE A 76 20.35 -6.51 0.63
C PHE A 76 21.14 -7.77 1.00
N SER A 77 20.79 -8.93 0.45
CA SER A 77 21.56 -10.16 0.64
C SER A 77 22.85 -10.21 -0.18
N MET A 78 22.98 -9.38 -1.22
CA MET A 78 24.13 -9.37 -2.13
C MET A 78 25.17 -8.31 -1.77
N THR A 79 24.79 -7.32 -0.96
CA THR A 79 25.65 -6.26 -0.42
C THR A 79 26.13 -6.60 0.98
#